data_AF-A0A7S0RZ73-F1
#
_entry.id   AF-A0A7S0RZ73-F1
#
_cell.length_a   1.000
_cell.length_b   1.000
_cell.length_c   1.000
_cell.angle_alpha   90.00
_cell.angle_beta   90.00
_cell.angle_gamma   90.00
#
_symmetry.space_group_name_H-M   'P 1'
#
loop_
_entity.id
_entity.type
_entity.pdbx_description
1 polymer ?
#
loop_
_entity_poly.entity_id
_entity_poly.type
_entity_poly.pdbx_seq_one_letter_code
_entity_poly.pdbx_strand_id
1 'polypeptide(L)'
;WIGAFLLGAPRHKCTVGEVESVHKEEVSALIKELCDGVTAEKGVTFDAVTVDRLCAYARSVAHFPTAVKEFEWRNGFFYSLSQAASEAGRADPFPTHTAWLKEVGAI
;
A
#
# COMPACT_ATOMS: atom_id res chain seq x y z
N TRP A 1 0.93 -3.17 -6.00
CA TRP A 1 2.32 -2.70 -6.15
C TRP A 1 2.45 -1.22 -5.84
N ILE A 2 1.95 -0.37 -6.75
CA ILE A 2 2.21 1.07 -6.75
C ILE A 2 1.71 1.75 -5.46
N GLY A 3 0.54 1.34 -4.94
CA GLY A 3 -0.02 1.92 -3.71
C GLY A 3 0.91 1.75 -2.50
N ALA A 4 1.41 0.54 -2.26
CA ALA A 4 2.29 0.26 -1.13
C ALA A 4 3.68 0.86 -1.29
N PHE A 5 4.34 0.66 -2.45
CA PHE A 5 5.72 1.16 -2.65
C PHE A 5 5.79 2.69 -2.78
N LEU A 6 4.80 3.33 -3.42
CA LEU A 6 4.76 4.80 -3.51
C LEU A 6 4.17 5.48 -2.27
N LEU A 7 3.76 4.71 -1.27
CA LEU A 7 3.45 5.21 0.07
C LEU A 7 4.64 5.02 1.02
N GLY A 8 5.23 3.82 1.04
CA GLY A 8 6.40 3.53 1.88
C GLY A 8 7.63 4.35 1.51
N ALA A 9 7.87 4.57 0.22
CA ALA A 9 9.07 5.30 -0.20
C ALA A 9 9.08 6.78 0.19
N PRO A 10 7.99 7.56 0.02
CA PRO A 10 7.91 8.91 0.57
C PRO A 10 8.01 8.96 2.10
N ARG A 11 7.43 7.96 2.80
CA ARG A 11 7.52 7.84 4.27
C ARG A 11 8.98 7.72 4.73
N HIS A 12 9.77 6.88 4.08
CA HIS A 12 11.19 6.70 4.40
C HIS A 12 12.12 7.69 3.65
N LYS A 13 11.58 8.57 2.81
CA LYS A 13 12.33 9.50 1.95
C LYS A 13 13.41 8.80 1.11
N CYS A 14 13.08 7.62 0.60
CA CYS A 14 14.00 6.77 -0.15
C CYS A 14 13.40 6.32 -1.49
N THR A 15 14.17 5.57 -2.26
CA THR A 15 13.75 5.00 -3.54
C THR A 15 12.91 3.73 -3.36
N VAL A 16 12.22 3.30 -4.42
CA VAL A 16 11.48 2.01 -4.42
C VAL A 16 12.41 0.83 -4.07
N GLY A 17 13.65 0.85 -4.60
CA GLY A 17 14.63 -0.18 -4.34
C GLY A 17 15.09 -0.21 -2.88
N GLU A 18 15.23 0.95 -2.25
CA GLU A 18 15.58 1.04 -0.82
C GLU A 18 14.42 0.58 0.07
N VAL A 19 13.16 0.87 -0.29
CA VAL A 19 12.01 0.29 0.42
C VAL A 19 12.03 -1.24 0.34
N GLU A 20 12.29 -1.80 -0.84
CA GLU A 20 12.31 -3.26 -1.02
C GLU A 20 13.48 -3.94 -0.33
N SER A 21 14.65 -3.29 -0.25
CA SER A 21 15.87 -3.91 0.30
C SER A 21 16.11 -3.62 1.77
N VAL A 22 15.63 -2.49 2.30
CA VAL A 22 15.86 -2.05 3.69
C VAL A 22 14.59 -2.14 4.55
N HIS A 23 13.42 -1.89 3.96
CA HIS A 23 12.12 -1.86 4.65
C HIS A 23 11.18 -2.96 4.15
N LYS A 24 11.75 -4.10 3.76
CA LYS A 24 11.05 -5.17 3.07
C LYS A 24 9.89 -5.72 3.88
N GLU A 25 10.10 -5.93 5.17
CA GLU A 25 9.13 -6.51 6.09
C GLU A 25 7.94 -5.56 6.26
N GLU A 26 8.19 -4.26 6.41
CA GLU A 26 7.14 -3.23 6.53
C GLU A 26 6.28 -3.16 5.27
N VAL A 27 6.92 -3.08 4.09
CA VAL A 27 6.18 -3.01 2.81
C VAL A 27 5.46 -4.31 2.50
N SER A 28 6.03 -5.47 2.87
CA SER A 28 5.40 -6.77 2.69
C SER A 28 4.17 -6.94 3.59
N ALA A 29 4.25 -6.49 4.83
CA ALA A 29 3.12 -6.46 5.76
C ALA A 29 2.01 -5.54 5.23
N LEU A 30 2.36 -4.36 4.72
CA LEU A 30 1.38 -3.47 4.09
C LEU A 30 0.72 -4.11 2.88
N ILE A 31 1.49 -4.71 1.96
CA ILE A 31 0.92 -5.41 0.79
C ILE A 31 -0.04 -6.50 1.24
N LYS A 32 0.32 -7.27 2.27
CA LYS A 32 -0.54 -8.32 2.81
C LYS A 32 -1.85 -7.75 3.39
N GLU A 33 -1.77 -6.68 4.18
CA GLU A 33 -2.95 -5.96 4.70
C GLU A 33 -3.88 -5.52 3.55
N LEU A 34 -3.32 -4.91 2.50
CA LEU A 34 -4.09 -4.47 1.33
C LEU A 34 -4.77 -5.64 0.60
N CYS A 35 -4.08 -6.78 0.44
CA CYS A 35 -4.67 -7.97 -0.15
C CYS A 35 -5.80 -8.53 0.72
N ASP A 36 -5.54 -8.75 2.01
CA ASP A 36 -6.50 -9.33 2.95
C ASP A 36 -7.77 -8.45 3.07
N GLY A 37 -7.59 -7.13 3.20
CA GLY A 37 -8.71 -6.20 3.30
C GLY A 37 -9.51 -6.10 2.00
N VAL A 38 -8.87 -6.17 0.82
CA VAL A 38 -9.61 -6.24 -0.46
C VAL A 38 -10.35 -7.57 -0.61
N THR A 39 -9.76 -8.68 -0.16
CA THR A 39 -10.46 -9.97 -0.11
C THR A 39 -11.70 -9.88 0.76
N ALA A 40 -11.61 -9.27 1.94
CA ALA A 40 -12.75 -9.10 2.84
C ALA A 40 -13.82 -8.15 2.27
N GLU A 41 -13.43 -7.00 1.70
CA GLU A 41 -14.38 -5.97 1.25
C GLU A 41 -14.99 -6.26 -0.14
N LYS A 42 -14.28 -7.00 -1.01
CA LYS A 42 -14.67 -7.21 -2.42
C LYS A 42 -14.77 -8.68 -2.84
N GLY A 43 -14.37 -9.63 -2.00
CA GLY A 43 -14.40 -11.05 -2.31
C GLY A 43 -13.39 -11.48 -3.38
N VAL A 44 -12.37 -10.67 -3.65
CA VAL A 44 -11.31 -10.97 -4.63
C VAL A 44 -10.21 -11.79 -3.96
N THR A 45 -9.70 -12.81 -4.64
CA THR A 45 -8.57 -13.61 -4.15
C THR A 45 -7.25 -13.20 -4.78
N PHE A 46 -6.17 -13.29 -4.01
CA PHE A 46 -4.81 -13.04 -4.46
C PHE A 46 -3.98 -14.31 -4.37
N ASP A 47 -3.01 -14.45 -5.26
CA ASP A 47 -2.07 -15.58 -5.22
C ASP A 47 -1.17 -15.48 -3.98
N ALA A 48 -0.82 -16.61 -3.37
CA ALA A 48 0.14 -16.67 -2.26
C ALA A 48 1.49 -16.00 -2.61
N VAL A 49 1.92 -16.04 -3.89
CA VAL A 49 3.17 -15.42 -4.33
C VAL A 49 3.05 -13.91 -4.63
N THR A 50 1.91 -13.28 -4.34
CA THR A 50 1.66 -11.88 -4.70
C THR A 50 2.71 -10.94 -4.13
N VAL A 51 3.04 -11.06 -2.83
CA VAL A 51 4.05 -10.22 -2.17
C VAL A 51 5.42 -10.36 -2.85
N ASP A 52 5.84 -11.59 -3.12
CA ASP A 52 7.13 -11.89 -3.76
C ASP A 52 7.20 -11.33 -5.18
N ARG A 53 6.12 -11.48 -5.96
CA ARG A 53 6.03 -10.91 -7.31
C ARG A 53 6.12 -9.39 -7.28
N LEU A 54 5.49 -8.74 -6.30
CA LEU A 54 5.53 -7.29 -6.16
C LEU A 54 6.91 -6.78 -5.74
N CYS A 55 7.60 -7.48 -4.83
CA CYS A 55 8.98 -7.17 -4.46
C CYS A 55 9.93 -7.39 -5.65
N ALA A 56 9.75 -8.49 -6.40
CA ALA A 56 10.54 -8.76 -7.60
C ALA A 56 10.38 -7.66 -8.66
N TYR A 57 9.15 -7.18 -8.86
CA TYR A 57 8.90 -6.08 -9.76
C TYR A 57 9.52 -4.77 -9.26
N ALA A 58 9.43 -4.48 -7.95
CA ALA A 58 10.04 -3.29 -7.34
C ALA A 58 11.55 -3.19 -7.64
N ARG A 59 12.26 -4.33 -7.64
CA ARG A 59 13.69 -4.37 -8.02
C ARG A 59 13.95 -3.96 -9.47
N SER A 60 13.04 -4.26 -10.40
CA SER A 60 13.17 -3.86 -11.81
C SER A 60 13.01 -2.36 -12.06
N VAL A 61 12.44 -1.64 -11.08
CA VAL A 61 12.16 -0.21 -11.14
C VAL A 61 12.73 0.52 -9.92
N ALA A 62 13.85 0.01 -9.38
CA ALA A 62 14.44 0.45 -8.11
C ALA A 62 14.65 1.97 -8.02
N HIS A 63 15.04 2.62 -9.12
CA HIS A 63 15.34 4.05 -9.20
C HIS A 63 14.12 4.95 -9.46
N PHE A 64 12.91 4.37 -9.58
CA PHE A 64 11.74 5.15 -9.95
C PHE A 64 11.45 6.22 -8.89
N PRO A 65 11.27 7.50 -9.27
CA PRO A 65 11.04 8.58 -8.33
C PRO A 65 9.71 8.39 -7.60
N THR A 66 9.76 8.51 -6.27
CA THR A 66 8.67 8.10 -5.39
C THR A 66 7.88 9.30 -4.89
N ALA A 67 6.56 9.25 -5.08
CA ALA A 67 5.62 10.23 -4.57
C ALA A 67 4.23 9.62 -4.57
N VAL A 68 3.40 10.01 -3.60
CA VAL A 68 1.96 9.76 -3.67
C VAL A 68 1.40 10.66 -4.76
N LYS A 69 1.23 10.10 -5.95
CA LYS A 69 0.66 10.76 -7.15
C LYS A 69 -0.57 9.99 -7.60
N GLU A 70 -1.40 10.60 -8.44
CA GLU A 70 -2.62 9.97 -9.00
C GLU A 70 -3.46 9.30 -7.89
N PHE A 71 -3.64 10.02 -6.78
CA PHE A 71 -4.12 9.46 -5.51
C PHE A 71 -5.38 8.62 -5.70
N GLU A 72 -6.42 9.19 -6.31
CA GLU A 72 -7.72 8.54 -6.58
C GLU A 72 -7.58 7.12 -7.14
N TRP A 73 -6.72 6.95 -8.15
CA TRP A 73 -6.55 5.69 -8.88
C TRP A 73 -5.58 4.71 -8.21
N ARG A 74 -4.87 5.15 -7.17
CA ARG A 74 -3.84 4.36 -6.48
C ARG A 74 -4.22 4.12 -5.03
N ASN A 75 -3.88 5.06 -4.15
CA ASN A 75 -4.14 4.94 -2.71
C ASN A 75 -5.59 5.30 -2.34
N GLY A 76 -6.24 6.11 -3.17
CA GLY A 76 -7.62 6.56 -3.00
C GLY A 76 -8.63 5.42 -3.07
N PHE A 77 -8.39 4.39 -3.89
CA PHE A 77 -9.23 3.19 -3.89
C PHE A 77 -9.32 2.57 -2.49
N PHE A 78 -8.19 2.28 -1.85
CA PHE A 78 -8.16 1.67 -0.51
C PHE A 78 -8.75 2.62 0.54
N TYR A 79 -8.37 3.90 0.50
CA TYR A 79 -8.88 4.89 1.44
C TYR A 79 -10.40 5.09 1.33
N SER A 80 -10.97 5.04 0.13
CA SER A 80 -12.43 5.14 -0.06
C SER A 80 -13.19 3.99 0.61
N LEU A 81 -12.59 2.79 0.65
CA LEU A 81 -13.16 1.65 1.36
C LEU A 81 -13.04 1.83 2.88
N SER A 82 -11.94 2.39 3.36
CA SER A 82 -11.78 2.78 4.77
C SER A 82 -12.81 3.81 5.20
N GLN A 83 -13.07 4.82 4.38
CA GLN A 83 -14.11 5.82 4.63
C GLN A 83 -15.49 5.17 4.68
N ALA A 84 -15.84 4.34 3.68
CA ALA A 84 -17.12 3.64 3.64
C ALA A 84 -17.31 2.69 4.84
N ALA A 85 -16.25 1.99 5.28
CA ALA A 85 -16.29 1.16 6.47
C ALA A 85 -16.55 2.00 7.73
N SER A 86 -15.85 3.13 7.87
CA SER A 86 -16.05 4.06 9.00
C SER A 86 -17.46 4.65 9.02
N GLU A 87 -18.01 5.05 7.87
CA GLU A 87 -19.39 5.56 7.75
C GLU A 87 -20.43 4.49 8.15
N ALA A 88 -20.14 3.22 7.87
CA ALA A 88 -20.95 2.09 8.30
C ALA A 88 -20.69 1.66 9.76
N GLY A 89 -19.85 2.38 10.51
CA GLY A 89 -19.49 2.06 11.90
C GLY A 89 -18.62 0.81 12.05
N ARG A 90 -17.97 0.35 10.97
CA ARG A 90 -17.03 -0.77 10.97
C ARG A 90 -15.59 -0.28 11.18
N ALA A 91 -14.72 -1.20 11.57
CA ALA A 91 -13.29 -0.93 11.67
C ALA A 91 -12.68 -0.65 10.28
N ASP A 92 -11.61 0.13 10.25
CA ASP A 92 -10.83 0.38 9.04
C ASP A 92 -10.22 -0.96 8.53
N PRO A 93 -10.50 -1.39 7.29
CA PRO A 93 -9.92 -2.59 6.70
C PRO A 93 -8.42 -2.45 6.39
N PHE A 94 -7.88 -1.23 6.34
CA PHE A 94 -6.49 -0.93 6.01
C PHE A 94 -5.84 0.02 7.04
N PRO A 95 -5.77 -0.36 8.32
CA PRO A 95 -5.37 0.54 9.40
C PRO A 95 -3.94 1.05 9.24
N THR A 96 -3.00 0.22 8.79
CA THR A 96 -1.61 0.64 8.55
C THR A 96 -1.54 1.58 7.36
N HIS A 97 -2.24 1.25 6.26
CA HIS A 97 -2.31 2.10 5.07
C HIS A 97 -2.84 3.50 5.39
N THR A 98 -3.98 3.60 6.07
CA THR A 98 -4.58 4.87 6.46
C THR A 98 -3.66 5.68 7.38
N ALA A 99 -2.98 5.02 8.34
CA ALA A 99 -2.02 5.68 9.20
C ALA A 99 -0.84 6.25 8.41
N TRP A 100 -0.32 5.50 7.44
CA TRP A 100 0.79 5.94 6.60
C TRP A 100 0.40 7.09 5.68
N LEU A 101 -0.83 7.08 5.14
CA LEU A 101 -1.34 8.20 4.33
C LEU A 101 -1.39 9.51 5.12
N LYS A 102 -1.82 9.47 6.39
CA LYS A 102 -1.81 10.63 7.29
C LYS A 102 -0.39 11.12 7.55
N GLU A 103 0.53 10.19 7.82
CA GLU A 103 1.92 10.52 8.14
C GLU A 103 2.63 11.26 6.99
N VAL A 104 2.35 10.88 5.75
CA VAL A 104 2.92 11.55 4.56
C VAL A 104 2.11 12.77 4.09
N GLY A 105 1.02 13.13 4.80
CA GLY A 105 0.16 14.26 4.46
C GLY A 105 -0.64 14.09 3.17
N ALA A 106 -0.95 12.85 2.79
CA ALA A 106 -1.75 12.55 1.59
C ALA A 106 -3.27 12.60 1.85
N ILE A 107 -3.69 12.55 3.12
CA ILE A 107 -5.07 12.71 3.60
C ILE A 107 -5.10 13.49 4.92
#